data_AF-A0A7C1RFF3-F1
#
_entry.id   AF-A0A7C1RFF3-F1
#
_cell.length_a   1.000
_cell.length_b   1.000
_cell.length_c   1.000
_cell.angle_alpha   90.00
_cell.angle_beta   90.00
_cell.angle_gamma   90.00
#
_symmetry.space_group_name_H-M   'P 1'
#
loop_
_entity.id
_entity.type
_entity.pdbx_description
1 polymer ?
#
loop_
_entity_poly.entity_id
_entity_poly.type
_entity_poly.pdbx_seq_one_letter_code
_entity_poly.pdbx_strand_id
1 'polypeptide(L)'
;MESQKPDISVVLKDGKLLLVKCPSEEVIYEFTIDDLADIIESRYATPWNRSKDTLEKLVIIINDLVDLYSNVSDNPPAKEDLMEAVKLRTTQVGKKT
;
A
#
# COMPACT_ATOMS: atom_id res chain seq x y z
N MET A 1 -23.85 29.10 5.68
CA MET A 1 -22.46 28.62 5.84
C MET A 1 -22.42 27.23 5.26
N GLU A 2 -21.90 27.07 4.04
CA GLU A 2 -21.60 25.74 3.54
C GLU A 2 -20.42 25.20 4.34
N SER A 3 -20.64 24.13 5.11
CA SER A 3 -19.54 23.42 5.75
C SER A 3 -18.62 22.89 4.65
N GLN A 4 -17.43 23.48 4.51
CA GLN A 4 -16.39 22.92 3.65
C GLN A 4 -16.18 21.47 4.06
N LYS A 5 -16.49 20.53 3.15
CA LYS A 5 -16.17 19.12 3.37
C LYS A 5 -14.67 19.03 3.61
N PRO A 6 -14.23 18.37 4.69
CA PRO A 6 -12.80 18.17 4.90
C PRO A 6 -12.26 17.37 3.71
N ASP A 7 -11.11 17.80 3.20
CA ASP A 7 -10.39 17.05 2.17
C ASP A 7 -9.80 15.78 2.80
N ILE A 8 -10.04 14.63 2.16
CA ILE A 8 -9.67 13.31 2.70
C ILE A 8 -8.68 12.65 1.74
N SER A 9 -7.52 12.28 2.26
CA SER A 9 -6.52 11.49 1.55
C SER A 9 -6.56 10.03 1.98
N VAL A 10 -6.11 9.14 1.09
CA VAL A 10 -5.93 7.71 1.36
C VAL A 10 -4.45 7.42 1.44
N VAL A 11 -4.01 6.80 2.54
CA VAL A 11 -2.61 6.44 2.76
C VAL A 11 -2.51 4.94 3.03
N LEU A 12 -1.59 4.26 2.36
CA LEU A 12 -1.22 2.88 2.69
C LEU A 12 0.05 2.91 3.53
N LYS A 13 -0.05 2.46 4.78
CA LYS A 13 1.05 2.48 5.74
C LYS A 13 0.99 1.26 6.65
N ASP A 14 2.12 0.59 6.84
CA ASP A 14 2.26 -0.56 7.73
C ASP A 14 1.21 -1.67 7.47
N GLY A 15 0.88 -1.89 6.18
CA GLY A 15 -0.11 -2.88 5.76
C GLY A 15 -1.58 -2.52 6.03
N LYS A 16 -1.86 -1.25 6.34
CA LYS A 16 -3.21 -0.73 6.59
C LYS A 16 -3.56 0.40 5.63
N LEU A 17 -4.84 0.50 5.30
CA LEU A 17 -5.40 1.63 4.56
C LEU A 17 -5.96 2.64 5.54
N LEU A 18 -5.42 3.85 5.51
CA LEU A 18 -5.77 4.95 6.38
C LEU A 18 -6.55 6.00 5.60
N LEU A 19 -7.67 6.45 6.17
CA LEU A 19 -8.34 7.67 5.72
C LEU A 19 -7.88 8.83 6.58
N VAL A 20 -7.24 9.81 5.96
CA VAL A 20 -6.54 10.90 6.65
C VAL A 20 -7.15 12.23 6.27
N LYS A 21 -7.41 13.08 7.25
CA LYS A 21 -7.91 14.44 7.05
C LYS A 21 -6.78 15.38 6.66
N CYS A 22 -6.95 16.13 5.58
CA CYS A 22 -6.03 17.20 5.20
C CYS A 22 -6.50 18.56 5.77
N PRO A 23 -5.58 19.46 6.18
CA PRO A 23 -4.13 19.28 6.28
C PRO A 23 -3.68 18.76 7.65
N SER A 24 -4.59 18.39 8.56
CA SER A 24 -4.23 18.03 9.94
C SER A 24 -3.51 16.69 10.08
N GLU A 25 -3.46 15.90 9.00
CA GLU A 25 -2.93 14.53 8.98
C GLU A 25 -3.56 13.61 10.03
N GLU A 26 -4.77 13.96 10.47
CA GLU A 26 -5.53 13.19 11.46
C GLU A 26 -6.07 11.93 10.80
N VAL A 27 -5.71 10.76 11.33
CA VAL A 27 -6.28 9.48 10.91
C VAL A 27 -7.72 9.38 11.42
N ILE A 28 -8.67 9.31 10.48
CA ILE A 28 -10.11 9.20 10.77
C ILE A 28 -10.48 7.73 10.95
N TYR A 29 -10.04 6.90 10.00
CA TYR A 29 -10.31 5.46 9.99
C TYR A 29 -9.09 4.69 9.52
N GLU A 30 -9.00 3.46 10.03
CA GLU A 30 -8.02 2.47 9.65
C GLU A 30 -8.76 1.22 9.18
N PHE A 31 -8.29 0.65 8.08
CA PHE A 31 -8.77 -0.61 7.54
C PHE A 31 -7.61 -1.58 7.42
N THR A 32 -7.78 -2.77 7.97
CA THR A 32 -6.83 -3.88 7.86
C THR A 32 -7.00 -4.61 6.53
N ILE A 33 -6.04 -5.48 6.20
CA ILE A 33 -6.15 -6.35 5.02
C ILE A 33 -7.34 -7.30 5.14
N ASP A 34 -7.66 -7.76 6.35
CA ASP A 34 -8.83 -8.62 6.61
C ASP A 34 -10.13 -7.86 6.29
N ASP A 35 -10.26 -6.61 6.74
CA ASP A 35 -11.44 -5.77 6.43
C ASP A 35 -11.61 -5.56 4.92
N LEU A 36 -10.50 -5.30 4.21
CA LEU A 36 -10.53 -5.10 2.76
C LEU A 36 -10.86 -6.40 2.01
N ALA A 37 -10.34 -7.54 2.47
CA ALA A 37 -10.66 -8.85 1.91
C ALA A 37 -12.13 -9.23 2.12
N ASP A 38 -12.70 -8.94 3.30
CA ASP A 38 -14.13 -9.11 3.60
C ASP A 38 -15.00 -8.29 2.65
N ILE A 39 -14.64 -7.02 2.41
CA ILE A 39 -15.36 -6.15 1.47
C ILE A 39 -15.31 -6.71 0.05
N ILE A 40 -14.15 -7.21 -0.38
CA ILE A 40 -13.98 -7.79 -1.73
C ILE A 40 -14.81 -9.06 -1.87
N GLU A 41 -14.80 -9.94 -0.87
CA GLU A 41 -15.63 -11.16 -0.87
C GLU A 41 -17.12 -10.79 -0.95
N SER A 42 -17.57 -9.87 -0.11
CA SER A 42 -18.96 -9.40 -0.10
C SER A 42 -19.40 -8.79 -1.43
N ARG A 43 -18.55 -7.97 -2.06
CA ARG A 43 -18.89 -7.24 -3.29
C ARG A 43 -18.74 -8.04 -4.57
N TYR A 44 -17.74 -8.92 -4.62
CA TYR A 44 -17.32 -9.57 -5.86
C TYR A 44 -17.37 -11.09 -5.79
N ALA A 45 -17.85 -11.67 -4.69
CA ALA A 45 -17.88 -13.11 -4.44
C ALA A 45 -16.51 -13.78 -4.67
N THR A 46 -15.43 -13.02 -4.49
CA THR A 46 -14.06 -13.56 -4.59
C THR A 46 -13.73 -14.20 -3.25
N PRO A 47 -13.28 -15.47 -3.21
CA PRO A 47 -12.95 -16.14 -1.97
C PRO A 47 -12.01 -15.29 -1.13
N TRP A 48 -12.39 -15.05 0.13
CA TRP A 48 -11.67 -14.17 1.04
C TRP A 48 -10.17 -14.44 1.09
N ASN A 49 -9.78 -15.71 1.19
CA ASN A 49 -8.39 -16.13 1.26
C ASN A 49 -7.55 -15.71 0.04
N ARG A 50 -8.16 -15.72 -1.16
CA ARG A 50 -7.50 -15.29 -2.39
C ARG A 50 -7.35 -13.77 -2.45
N SER A 51 -8.37 -13.04 -1.99
CA SER A 51 -8.34 -11.58 -1.88
C SER A 51 -7.27 -11.14 -0.89
N LYS A 52 -7.25 -11.75 0.30
CA LYS A 52 -6.25 -11.50 1.34
C LYS A 52 -4.83 -11.76 0.83
N ASP A 53 -4.57 -12.93 0.25
CA ASP A 53 -3.24 -13.27 -0.31
C ASP A 53 -2.78 -12.25 -1.36
N THR A 54 -3.70 -11.78 -2.22
CA THR A 54 -3.39 -10.77 -3.22
C THR A 54 -3.05 -9.41 -2.58
N LEU A 55 -3.83 -9.00 -1.58
CA LEU A 55 -3.62 -7.75 -0.86
C LEU A 55 -2.33 -7.77 -0.02
N GLU A 56 -2.00 -8.87 0.64
CA GLU A 56 -0.74 -9.04 1.38
C GLU A 56 0.47 -8.89 0.46
N LYS A 57 0.42 -9.49 -0.75
CA LYS A 57 1.47 -9.31 -1.77
C LYS A 57 1.56 -7.86 -2.24
N LEU A 58 0.44 -7.17 -2.40
CA LEU A 58 0.42 -5.77 -2.75
C LEU A 58 1.05 -4.89 -1.67
N VAL A 59 0.78 -5.17 -0.38
CA VAL A 59 1.42 -4.47 0.75
C VAL A 59 2.93 -4.62 0.69
N ILE A 60 3.44 -5.83 0.42
CA ILE A 60 4.88 -6.08 0.29
C ILE A 60 5.48 -5.21 -0.84
N ILE A 61 4.83 -5.19 -2.01
CA ILE A 61 5.25 -4.36 -3.16
C ILE A 61 5.30 -2.88 -2.80
N ILE A 62 4.30 -2.38 -2.07
CA ILE A 62 4.23 -0.96 -1.67
C ILE A 62 5.34 -0.63 -0.67
N ASN A 63 5.57 -1.50 0.32
CA ASN A 63 6.66 -1.32 1.27
C ASN A 63 8.02 -1.33 0.58
N ASP A 64 8.23 -2.21 -0.40
CA ASP A 64 9.46 -2.22 -1.21
C ASP A 64 9.66 -0.90 -1.96
N LEU A 65 8.60 -0.30 -2.51
CA LEU A 65 8.65 1.01 -3.17
C LEU A 65 9.02 2.13 -2.17
N VAL A 66 8.40 2.13 -0.99
CA VAL A 66 8.69 3.11 0.08
C VAL A 66 10.13 2.98 0.55
N ASP A 67 10.62 1.77 0.76
CA ASP A 67 12.01 1.51 1.17
C ASP A 67 13.00 1.98 0.12
N LEU A 68 12.76 1.66 -1.16
CA LEU A 68 13.62 2.09 -2.26
C LEU A 68 13.66 3.62 -2.39
N TYR A 69 12.54 4.29 -2.15
CA TYR A 69 12.46 5.75 -2.22
C TYR A 69 13.09 6.43 -1.00
N SER A 70 12.88 5.90 0.20
CA SER A 70 13.34 6.50 1.48
C SER A 70 14.86 6.51 1.62
N ASN A 71 15.58 5.68 0.86
CA ASN A 71 17.04 5.59 0.87
C ASN A 71 17.75 6.59 -0.05
N VAL A 72 17.02 7.56 -0.63
CA VAL A 72 17.54 8.44 -1.68
C VAL A 72 17.52 9.89 -1.18
N SER A 73 18.70 10.48 -0.96
CA SER A 73 18.78 11.78 -0.28
C SER A 73 18.41 12.97 -1.17
N ASP A 74 18.76 12.96 -2.47
CA ASP A 74 18.69 14.19 -3.28
C ASP A 74 18.21 14.01 -4.74
N ASN A 75 18.13 12.78 -5.26
CA ASN A 75 17.63 12.52 -6.63
C ASN A 75 16.80 11.25 -6.66
N PRO A 76 15.48 11.32 -6.47
CA PRO A 76 14.63 10.13 -6.47
C PRO A 76 14.79 9.39 -7.80
N PRO A 77 14.89 8.04 -7.78
CA PRO A 77 14.98 7.24 -8.99
C PRO A 77 13.77 7.47 -9.88
N ALA A 78 13.97 7.31 -11.21
CA ALA A 78 12.86 7.33 -12.14
C ALA A 78 11.87 6.20 -11.79
N LYS A 79 10.61 6.41 -12.13
CA LYS A 79 9.55 5.43 -11.88
C LYS A 79 9.90 4.06 -12.49
N GLU A 80 10.46 4.06 -13.69
CA GLU A 80 10.84 2.87 -14.42
C GLU A 80 11.92 2.07 -13.67
N ASP A 81 12.92 2.75 -13.11
CA ASP A 81 13.99 2.14 -12.32
C ASP A 81 13.45 1.54 -11.01
N LEU A 82 12.53 2.25 -10.34
CA LEU A 82 11.84 1.73 -9.15
C LEU A 82 11.05 0.45 -9.47
N MET A 83 10.31 0.46 -10.59
CA MET A 83 9.52 -0.68 -11.00
C MET A 83 10.39 -1.90 -11.31
N GLU A 84 11.51 -1.73 -12.00
CA GLU A 84 12.45 -2.82 -12.26
C GLU A 84 13.10 -3.33 -10.97
N ALA A 85 13.49 -2.43 -10.06
CA ALA A 85 14.08 -2.81 -8.77
C ALA A 85 13.11 -3.67 -7.94
N VAL A 86 11.83 -3.31 -7.85
CA VAL A 86 10.82 -4.09 -7.11
C VAL A 86 10.58 -5.46 -7.75
N LYS A 87 10.47 -5.55 -9.08
CA LYS A 87 10.32 -6.85 -9.77
C LYS A 87 11.50 -7.79 -9.45
N LEU A 88 12.72 -7.25 -9.44
CA LEU A 88 13.96 -8.02 -9.24
C LEU A 88 14.17 -8.50 -7.81
N ARG A 89 13.58 -7.85 -6.79
CA ARG A 89 13.68 -8.27 -5.37
C ARG A 89 13.16 -9.69 -5.12
N THR A 90 12.26 -10.18 -5.97
CA THR A 90 11.70 -11.54 -5.93
C THR A 90 12.73 -12.64 -6.27
N THR A 91 13.91 -12.31 -6.80
CA THR A 91 14.84 -13.28 -7.42
C THR A 91 16.01 -13.73 -6.52
N GLN A 92 16.20 -13.18 -5.31
CA GLN A 92 17.39 -13.48 -4.49
C GLN A 92 17.18 -14.54 -3.39
N VAL A 93 16.00 -15.15 -3.27
CA VAL A 93 15.77 -16.26 -2.32
C VAL A 93 16.25 -17.62 -2.86
N GLY A 94 16.82 -17.67 -4.08
CA GLY A 94 17.23 -18.91 -4.76
C GLY A 94 18.73 -19.11 -5.02
N LYS A 95 19.62 -18.25 -4.53
CA LYS A 95 21.08 -18.46 -4.63
C LYS A 95 21.73 -18.32 -3.25
N LYS A 96 21.57 -19.36 -2.43
CA LYS A 96 22.61 -19.72 -1.48
C LYS A 96 23.46 -20.82 -2.11
N THR A 97 24.76 -20.53 -2.10
CA THR A 97 25.96 -21.36 -2.26
C THR A 97 25.78 -22.87 -2.29
#